data_AF-B5IA09-F1
#
_entry.id   AF-B5IA09-F1
#
_cell.length_a   1.000
_cell.length_b   1.000
_cell.length_c   1.000
_cell.angle_alpha   90.00
_cell.angle_beta   90.00
_cell.angle_gamma   90.00
#
_symmetry.space_group_name_H-M   'P 1'
#
loop_
_entity.id
_entity.type
_entity.pdbx_description
1 polymer ?
#
loop_
_entity_poly.entity_id
_entity_poly.type
_entity_poly.pdbx_seq_one_letter_code
_entity_poly.pdbx_strand_id
1 'polypeptide(L)'
;MSEEWKTRRERIAEIIEDNALSPSEIAKIMEISVRDVLEDLKHIANSQKYGKLVVMPARCKKCGYQFRAGIKFPKKCPKCHSTWIEEPKFKILKY
;
A
#
# COMPACT_ATOMS: atom_id res chain seq x y z
N MET A 1 30.84 5.36 11.31
CA MET A 1 29.37 5.54 11.25
C MET A 1 28.84 4.54 10.25
N SER A 2 28.02 3.61 10.69
CA SER A 2 27.53 2.49 9.88
C SER A 2 26.59 3.03 8.79
N GLU A 3 26.99 2.89 7.53
CA GLU A 3 26.15 3.18 6.38
C GLU A 3 24.93 2.25 6.44
N GLU A 4 23.74 2.83 6.67
CA GLU A 4 22.48 2.10 6.65
C GLU A 4 22.21 1.62 5.22
N TRP A 5 22.70 0.42 4.88
CA TRP A 5 22.26 -0.33 3.70
C TRP A 5 20.84 -0.86 3.96
N LYS A 6 19.88 0.05 4.09
CA LYS A 6 18.47 -0.31 4.11
C LYS A 6 18.09 -0.75 2.72
N THR A 7 17.68 -2.01 2.60
CA THR A 7 17.16 -2.54 1.34
C THR A 7 15.95 -1.73 0.92
N ARG A 8 15.66 -1.69 -0.39
CA ARG A 8 14.50 -0.98 -0.94
C ARG A 8 13.19 -1.28 -0.18
N ARG A 9 13.05 -2.52 0.27
CA ARG A 9 11.92 -3.03 1.07
C ARG A 9 11.84 -2.41 2.46
N GLU A 10 12.98 -2.26 3.14
CA GLU A 10 13.05 -1.61 4.46
C GLU A 10 12.67 -0.14 4.36
N ARG A 11 13.14 0.57 3.32
CA ARG A 11 12.72 1.97 3.09
C ARG A 11 11.21 2.07 2.87
N ILE A 12 10.64 1.20 2.03
CA ILE A 12 9.18 1.16 1.81
C ILE A 12 8.46 0.91 3.13
N ALA A 13 8.95 -0.03 3.94
CA ALA A 13 8.35 -0.37 5.22
C ALA A 13 8.36 0.80 6.21
N GLU A 14 9.48 1.53 6.33
CA GLU A 14 9.56 2.71 7.20
C GLU A 14 8.63 3.84 6.75
N ILE A 15 8.58 4.11 5.43
CA ILE A 15 7.72 5.16 4.86
C ILE A 15 6.24 4.90 5.20
N ILE A 16 5.79 3.65 5.05
CA ILE A 16 4.39 3.29 5.34
C ILE A 16 4.10 3.04 6.82
N GLU A 17 5.12 2.81 7.64
CA GLU A 17 4.99 2.68 9.08
C GLU A 17 4.61 4.02 9.72
N ASP A 18 5.34 5.08 9.34
CA ASP A 18 5.12 6.43 9.82
C ASP A 18 3.83 7.03 9.25
N ASN A 19 3.60 6.86 7.94
CA ASN A 19 2.46 7.44 7.23
C ASN A 19 1.67 6.41 6.42
N ALA A 20 0.34 6.37 6.60
CA ALA A 20 -0.52 5.52 5.79
C ALA A 20 -0.59 6.04 4.35
N LEU A 21 0.20 5.45 3.45
CA LEU A 21 0.40 5.93 2.08
C LEU A 21 -0.20 4.99 1.04
N SER A 22 -0.62 5.56 -0.08
CA SER A 22 -1.08 4.83 -1.25
C SER A 22 0.13 4.34 -2.06
N PRO A 23 0.03 3.25 -2.82
CA PRO A 23 1.18 2.72 -3.57
C PRO A 23 1.62 3.66 -4.69
N SER A 24 0.72 4.51 -5.19
CA SER A 24 1.02 5.61 -6.11
C SER A 24 1.96 6.64 -5.47
N GLU A 25 1.71 6.96 -4.20
CA GLU A 25 2.55 7.88 -3.42
C GLU A 25 3.91 7.23 -3.14
N ILE A 26 3.94 5.98 -2.68
CA ILE A 26 5.19 5.24 -2.44
C ILE A 26 6.00 5.14 -3.73
N ALA A 27 5.35 4.83 -4.86
CA ALA A 27 5.98 4.78 -6.17
C ALA A 27 6.63 6.11 -6.55
N LYS A 28 5.96 7.22 -6.26
CA LYS A 28 6.45 8.57 -6.51
C LYS A 28 7.63 8.94 -5.59
N ILE A 29 7.55 8.59 -4.32
CA ILE A 29 8.61 8.84 -3.32
C ILE A 29 9.87 8.03 -3.64
N MET A 30 9.70 6.77 -4.03
CA MET A 30 10.78 5.84 -4.34
C MET A 30 11.22 5.90 -5.80
N GLU A 31 10.58 6.73 -6.64
CA GLU A 31 10.82 6.87 -8.08
C GLU A 31 10.79 5.53 -8.85
N ILE A 32 9.86 4.65 -8.47
CA ILE A 32 9.70 3.31 -9.04
C ILE A 32 8.28 3.11 -9.55
N SER A 33 8.07 2.04 -10.32
CA SER A 33 6.73 1.69 -10.78
C SER A 33 5.84 1.22 -9.63
N VAL A 34 4.56 1.60 -9.65
CA VAL A 34 3.52 1.10 -8.73
C VAL A 34 3.51 -0.42 -8.67
N ARG A 35 3.77 -1.09 -9.79
CA ARG A 35 3.85 -2.55 -9.89
C ARG A 35 4.93 -3.15 -9.00
N ASP A 36 6.08 -2.49 -8.99
CA ASP A 36 7.28 -2.83 -8.23
C ASP A 36 7.05 -2.61 -6.73
N VAL A 37 6.40 -1.48 -6.37
CA VAL A 37 5.92 -1.22 -5.01
C VAL A 37 4.98 -2.31 -4.52
N LEU A 38 4.02 -2.73 -5.36
CA LEU A 38 3.04 -3.76 -4.99
C LEU A 38 3.69 -5.12 -4.77
N GLU A 39 4.74 -5.44 -5.53
CA GLU A 39 5.53 -6.66 -5.31
C GLU A 39 6.29 -6.60 -4.00
N ASP A 40 6.96 -5.48 -3.70
CA ASP A 40 7.63 -5.27 -2.41
C ASP A 40 6.64 -5.32 -1.24
N LEU A 41 5.49 -4.64 -1.35
CA LEU A 41 4.42 -4.69 -0.34
C LEU A 41 3.92 -6.12 -0.13
N LYS A 42 3.80 -6.91 -1.20
CA LYS A 42 3.42 -8.32 -1.10
C LYS A 42 4.48 -9.13 -0.35
N HIS A 43 5.77 -8.86 -0.61
CA HIS A 43 6.87 -9.49 0.11
C HIS A 43 6.87 -9.10 1.58
N ILE A 44 6.69 -7.82 1.89
CA ILE A 44 6.61 -7.29 3.25
C ILE A 44 5.40 -7.89 3.98
N ALA A 45 4.23 -7.97 3.34
CA ALA A 45 3.03 -8.59 3.90
C ALA A 45 3.22 -10.08 4.26
N ASN A 46 4.01 -10.81 3.48
CA ASN A 46 4.33 -12.22 3.74
C ASN A 46 5.46 -12.39 4.74
N SER A 47 6.23 -11.34 5.03
CA SER A 47 7.43 -11.42 5.86
C SER A 47 7.17 -10.79 7.23
N GLN A 48 7.09 -11.64 8.26
CA GLN A 48 6.94 -11.20 9.66
C GLN A 48 8.08 -10.30 10.15
N LYS A 49 9.23 -10.27 9.46
CA LYS A 49 10.40 -9.44 9.79
C LYS A 49 10.05 -7.94 9.89
N TYR A 50 9.09 -7.48 9.10
CA TYR A 50 8.72 -6.07 9.05
C TYR A 50 7.53 -5.72 9.97
N GLY A 51 6.80 -6.73 10.47
CA GLY A 51 5.59 -6.55 11.26
C GLY A 51 4.32 -6.92 10.50
N LYS A 52 3.18 -6.34 10.92
CA LYS A 52 1.86 -6.62 10.35
C LYS A 52 1.47 -5.52 9.36
N LEU A 53 1.37 -5.87 8.08
CA LEU A 53 0.85 -4.96 7.06
C LEU A 53 -0.67 -4.81 7.23
N VAL A 54 -1.09 -3.60 7.53
CA VAL A 54 -2.49 -3.17 7.58
C VAL A 54 -2.81 -2.40 6.31
N VAL A 55 -3.78 -2.89 5.57
CA VAL A 55 -4.26 -2.21 4.36
C VAL A 55 -5.61 -1.58 4.67
N MET A 56 -5.69 -0.27 4.61
CA MET A 56 -6.96 0.45 4.67
C MET A 56 -7.68 0.27 3.33
N PRO A 57 -8.86 -0.37 3.33
CA PRO A 57 -9.58 -0.65 2.11
C PRO A 57 -10.03 0.62 1.40
N ALA A 58 -9.97 0.59 0.07
CA ALA A 58 -10.58 1.59 -0.78
C ALA A 58 -12.10 1.63 -0.56
N ARG A 59 -12.70 2.82 -0.64
CA ARG A 59 -14.15 2.99 -0.61
C ARG A 59 -14.64 3.71 -1.85
N CYS A 60 -15.78 3.29 -2.39
CA CYS A 60 -16.43 4.01 -3.47
C CYS A 60 -17.16 5.23 -2.90
N LYS A 61 -16.76 6.45 -3.30
CA LYS A 61 -17.42 7.69 -2.87
C LYS A 61 -18.87 7.80 -3.34
N LYS A 62 -19.26 7.07 -4.40
CA LYS A 62 -20.59 7.18 -4.98
C LYS A 62 -21.64 6.30 -4.30
N CYS A 63 -21.30 5.04 -4.00
CA CYS A 63 -22.24 4.07 -3.43
C CYS A 63 -21.87 3.60 -2.02
N GLY A 64 -20.71 4.03 -1.50
CA GLY A 64 -20.23 3.61 -0.19
C GLY A 64 -19.67 2.19 -0.13
N TYR A 65 -19.59 1.46 -1.25
CA TYR A 65 -19.05 0.10 -1.31
C TYR A 65 -17.59 0.09 -0.85
N GLN A 66 -17.29 -0.72 0.17
CA GLN A 66 -15.95 -0.92 0.69
C GLN A 66 -15.31 -2.11 -0.03
N PHE A 67 -14.17 -1.87 -0.67
CA PHE A 67 -13.43 -2.92 -1.35
C PHE A 67 -12.68 -3.78 -0.34
N ARG A 68 -12.37 -5.03 -0.71
CA ARG A 68 -11.51 -5.87 0.12
C ARG A 68 -10.12 -5.24 0.16
N ALA A 69 -9.59 -5.09 1.36
CA ALA A 69 -8.23 -4.65 1.61
C ALA A 69 -7.25 -5.62 0.94
N GLY A 70 -6.66 -5.20 -0.17
CA GLY A 70 -5.84 -6.07 -1.01
C GLY A 70 -4.95 -5.27 -1.94
N ILE A 71 -3.96 -5.95 -2.50
CA ILE A 71 -2.91 -5.37 -3.36
C ILE A 71 -3.46 -5.05 -4.76
N LYS A 72 -4.62 -5.59 -5.14
CA LYS A 72 -5.24 -5.31 -6.44
C LYS A 72 -6.29 -4.20 -6.33
N PHE A 73 -6.06 -3.11 -7.06
CA PHE A 73 -6.96 -1.96 -7.15
C PHE A 73 -8.07 -2.24 -8.16
N PRO A 74 -9.33 -2.25 -7.73
CA PRO A 74 -10.44 -2.27 -8.66
C PRO A 74 -10.56 -0.90 -9.33
N LYS A 75 -10.41 -0.83 -10.65
CA LYS A 75 -10.59 0.41 -11.42
C LYS A 75 -12.06 0.84 -11.54
N LYS A 76 -12.99 -0.07 -11.27
CA LYS A 76 -14.42 0.14 -11.46
C LYS A 76 -15.20 -0.53 -10.34
N CYS A 77 -16.21 0.17 -9.81
CA CYS A 77 -17.05 -0.38 -8.76
C CYS A 77 -18.00 -1.46 -9.32
N PRO A 78 -18.05 -2.68 -8.74
CA PRO A 78 -18.93 -3.74 -9.21
C PRO A 78 -20.41 -3.46 -8.92
N LYS A 79 -20.74 -2.58 -7.96
CA LYS A 79 -22.12 -2.18 -7.68
C LYS A 79 -22.63 -1.06 -8.58
N CYS A 80 -21.87 0.03 -8.68
CA CYS A 80 -22.33 1.28 -9.31
C CYS A 80 -21.57 1.65 -10.58
N HIS A 81 -20.61 0.83 -11.00
CA HIS A 81 -19.82 1.00 -12.23
C HIS A 81 -19.02 2.30 -12.30
N SER A 82 -18.92 3.04 -11.20
CA SER A 82 -18.21 4.31 -11.14
C SER A 82 -16.72 4.10 -10.89
N THR A 83 -15.93 5.00 -11.46
CA THR A 83 -14.48 5.12 -11.31
C THR A 83 -14.07 6.00 -10.12
N TRP A 84 -15.05 6.65 -9.48
CA TRP A 84 -14.85 7.45 -8.27
C TRP A 84 -14.65 6.55 -7.04
N ILE A 85 -13.42 6.08 -6.90
CA ILE A 85 -12.97 5.17 -5.84
C ILE A 85 -11.78 5.83 -5.16
N GLU A 86 -11.75 5.81 -3.83
CA GLU A 86 -10.63 6.28 -3.05
C GLU A 86 -9.47 5.28 -3.12
N GLU A 87 -8.24 5.78 -3.15
CA GLU A 87 -7.06 4.91 -3.11
C GLU A 87 -6.95 4.24 -1.73
N PRO A 88 -6.67 2.93 -1.67
CA PRO A 88 -6.38 2.28 -0.41
C PRO A 88 -5.02 2.78 0.10
N LYS A 89 -4.88 2.76 1.43
CA LYS A 89 -3.65 3.17 2.11
C LYS A 89 -3.02 1.96 2.77
N PHE A 90 -1.70 1.90 2.73
CA PHE A 90 -0.90 0.84 3.32
C PHE A 90 -0.22 1.40 4.56
N LYS A 91 -0.27 0.65 5.66
CA LYS A 91 0.41 0.96 6.90
C LYS A 91 1.06 -0.27 7.49
N ILE A 92 2.25 -0.15 8.05
CA ILE A 92 2.86 -1.22 8.85
C ILE A 92 2.66 -0.97 10.33
N LEU A 93 2.34 -2.03 11.06
CA LEU A 93 2.38 -2.07 12.52
C LEU A 93 3.50 -3.03 12.94
N LYS A 94 4.62 -2.50 13.42
CA LYS A 94 5.62 -3.29 14.14
C LYS A 94 5.08 -3.67 15.53
N TYR A 95 5.52 -4.83 16.01
CA TYR A 95 5.24 -5.31 17.37
C TYR A 95 6.33 -4.85 18.33
#